data_AF-M1BME9-F1
#
_entry.id   AF-M1BME9-F1
#
_cell.length_a   1.000
_cell.length_b   1.000
_cell.length_c   1.000
_cell.angle_alpha   90.00
_cell.angle_beta   90.00
_cell.angle_gamma   90.00
#
_symmetry.space_group_name_H-M   'P 1'
#
loop_
_entity.id
_entity.type
_entity.pdbx_description
1 polymer ?
#
loop_
_entity_poly.entity_id
_entity_poly.type
_entity_poly.pdbx_seq_one_letter_code
_entity_poly.pdbx_strand_id
1 'polypeptide(L)'
;MFFYRDMLFMLARNKKVDETKKVWEDLKKEGVLFDQHTFGDLVRAFLDGGLPSEAMHIYDEMRRSPDPPMSLPYRVMLKGLLPYPELREKVKDDFLELFPDTVVYDPPEDLFDEECRKESDDD
;
A
#
# COMPACT_ATOMS: atom_id res chain seq x y z
N MET A 1 -18.17 -0.28 -3.34
CA MET A 1 -18.38 -1.67 -2.88
C MET A 1 -17.51 -1.88 -1.64
N PHE A 2 -17.98 -1.48 -0.45
CA PHE A 2 -17.13 -1.41 0.75
C PHE A 2 -16.77 -2.80 1.34
N PHE A 3 -17.65 -3.78 1.19
CA PHE A 3 -17.46 -5.12 1.77
C PHE A 3 -16.22 -5.86 1.25
N TYR A 4 -15.91 -5.76 -0.05
CA TYR A 4 -14.72 -6.41 -0.60
C TYR A 4 -13.43 -5.75 -0.16
N ARG A 5 -13.42 -4.42 -0.04
CA ARG A 5 -12.29 -3.67 0.52
C ARG A 5 -12.04 -4.10 1.97
N ASP A 6 -13.08 -4.12 2.79
CA ASP A 6 -12.96 -4.51 4.21
C ASP A 6 -12.47 -5.95 4.35
N MET A 7 -12.99 -6.88 3.55
CA MET A 7 -12.54 -8.27 3.55
C MET A 7 -11.07 -8.39 3.16
N LEU A 8 -10.66 -7.78 2.04
CA LEU A 8 -9.26 -7.80 1.58
C LEU A 8 -8.33 -7.16 2.62
N PHE A 9 -8.70 -6.00 3.16
CA PHE A 9 -7.93 -5.31 4.18
C PHE A 9 -7.75 -6.17 5.44
N MET A 10 -8.83 -6.79 5.91
CA MET A 10 -8.77 -7.66 7.09
C MET A 10 -7.93 -8.92 6.86
N LEU A 11 -7.95 -9.50 5.66
CA LEU A 11 -7.08 -10.64 5.33
C LEU A 11 -5.61 -10.22 5.28
N ALA A 12 -5.29 -9.11 4.61
CA ALA A 12 -3.93 -8.57 4.49
C ALA A 12 -3.35 -8.21 5.87
N ARG A 13 -4.12 -7.49 6.69
CA ARG A 13 -3.72 -7.10 8.06
C ARG A 13 -3.44 -8.32 8.96
N ASN A 14 -4.16 -9.42 8.76
CA ASN A 14 -3.93 -10.67 9.49
C ASN A 14 -2.87 -11.59 8.84
N LYS A 15 -2.08 -11.08 7.88
CA LYS A 15 -1.02 -11.81 7.17
C LYS A 15 -1.52 -13.07 6.45
N LYS A 16 -2.82 -13.12 6.10
CA LYS A 16 -3.44 -14.20 5.33
C LYS A 16 -3.19 -14.00 3.83
N VAL A 17 -1.93 -14.15 3.43
CA VAL A 17 -1.45 -13.80 2.08
C VAL A 17 -2.16 -14.61 1.00
N ASP A 18 -2.27 -15.92 1.19
CA ASP A 18 -2.86 -16.83 0.18
C ASP A 18 -4.35 -16.54 -0.01
N GLU A 19 -5.08 -16.32 1.09
CA GLU A 19 -6.49 -15.93 1.02
C GLU A 19 -6.68 -14.56 0.40
N THR A 20 -5.80 -13.60 0.73
CA THR A 20 -5.84 -12.25 0.12
C THR A 20 -5.65 -12.35 -1.39
N LYS A 21 -4.63 -13.09 -1.86
CA LYS A 21 -4.37 -13.31 -3.29
C LYS A 21 -5.54 -13.99 -3.99
N LYS A 22 -6.10 -15.03 -3.37
CA LYS A 22 -7.25 -15.75 -3.93
C LYS A 22 -8.44 -14.82 -4.12
N VAL A 23 -8.81 -14.09 -3.07
CA VAL A 23 -9.94 -13.14 -3.11
C VAL A 23 -9.68 -12.03 -4.12
N TRP A 24 -8.46 -11.48 -4.16
CA TRP A 24 -8.04 -10.46 -5.11
C TRP A 24 -8.24 -10.92 -6.57
N GLU A 25 -7.76 -12.11 -6.89
CA GLU A 25 -7.86 -12.69 -8.23
C GLU A 25 -9.30 -13.08 -8.61
N ASP A 26 -10.10 -13.56 -7.65
CA ASP A 26 -11.51 -13.89 -7.89
C ASP A 26 -12.31 -12.61 -8.20
N LEU A 27 -12.09 -11.52 -7.46
CA LEU A 27 -12.72 -10.22 -7.72
C LEU A 27 -12.29 -9.63 -9.08
N LYS A 28 -11.03 -9.79 -9.47
CA LYS A 28 -10.54 -9.39 -10.81
C LYS A 28 -11.23 -10.16 -11.93
N LYS A 29 -11.40 -11.48 -11.79
CA LYS A 29 -12.12 -12.31 -12.77
C LYS A 29 -13.58 -11.92 -12.92
N GLU A 30 -14.20 -11.44 -11.84
CA GLU A 30 -15.56 -10.90 -11.85
C GLU A 30 -15.65 -9.48 -12.44
N GLY A 31 -14.52 -8.88 -12.80
CA GLY A 31 -14.47 -7.53 -13.39
C GLY A 31 -14.64 -6.41 -12.36
N VAL A 32 -14.40 -6.68 -11.08
CA VAL A 32 -14.44 -5.66 -10.04
C VAL A 32 -13.26 -4.71 -10.22
N LEU A 33 -13.57 -3.41 -10.34
CA LEU A 33 -12.58 -2.35 -10.33
C LEU A 33 -12.35 -1.89 -8.89
N PHE A 34 -11.09 -1.91 -8.46
CA PHE A 34 -10.70 -1.40 -7.16
C PHE A 34 -10.43 0.09 -7.23
N ASP A 35 -10.89 0.82 -6.22
CA ASP A 35 -10.51 2.22 -6.10
C ASP A 35 -9.06 2.35 -5.61
N GLN A 36 -8.49 3.53 -5.85
CA GLN A 36 -7.13 3.89 -5.48
C GLN A 36 -6.88 3.82 -3.97
N HIS A 37 -7.92 4.02 -3.15
CA HIS A 37 -7.82 3.90 -1.69
C HIS A 37 -7.61 2.44 -1.27
N THR A 38 -8.29 1.49 -1.92
CA THR A 38 -8.16 0.06 -1.66
C THR A 38 -6.72 -0.41 -1.91
N PHE A 39 -6.09 0.07 -2.99
CA PHE A 39 -4.66 -0.20 -3.22
C PHE A 39 -3.79 0.37 -2.10
N GLY A 40 -3.97 1.65 -1.75
CA GLY A 40 -3.23 2.29 -0.66
C GLY A 40 -3.33 1.53 0.67
N ASP A 41 -4.54 1.12 1.04
CA ASP A 41 -4.80 0.38 2.28
C ASP A 41 -4.15 -1.01 2.27
N LEU A 42 -4.21 -1.74 1.15
CA LEU A 42 -3.63 -3.07 1.04
C LEU A 42 -2.10 -3.03 1.04
N VAL A 43 -1.50 -2.08 0.31
CA VAL A 43 -0.06 -1.86 0.34
C VAL A 43 0.37 -1.54 1.77
N ARG A 44 -0.34 -0.64 2.47
CA ARG A 44 -0.05 -0.31 3.87
C ARG A 44 -0.18 -1.52 4.79
N ALA A 45 -1.26 -2.29 4.68
CA ALA A 45 -1.49 -3.46 5.52
C ALA A 45 -0.38 -4.52 5.37
N PHE A 46 0.12 -4.74 4.15
CA PHE A 46 1.25 -5.64 3.93
C PHE A 46 2.57 -5.09 4.46
N LEU A 47 2.81 -3.78 4.34
CA LEU A 47 4.01 -3.14 4.91
C LEU A 47 4.03 -3.21 6.43
N ASP A 48 2.92 -2.87 7.08
CA ASP A 48 2.75 -3.00 8.54
C ASP A 48 2.88 -4.48 8.98
N GLY A 49 2.51 -5.42 8.10
CA GLY A 49 2.70 -6.85 8.31
C GLY A 49 4.14 -7.36 8.13
N GLY A 50 5.08 -6.52 7.66
CA GLY A 50 6.45 -6.90 7.33
C GLY A 50 6.59 -7.69 6.03
N LEU A 51 5.65 -7.51 5.09
CA LEU A 51 5.55 -8.25 3.83
C LEU A 51 5.73 -7.32 2.61
N PRO A 52 6.92 -6.69 2.44
CA PRO A 52 7.15 -5.69 1.40
C PRO A 52 7.01 -6.24 -0.03
N SER A 53 7.34 -7.49 -0.27
CA SER A 53 7.17 -8.12 -1.60
C SER A 53 5.71 -8.18 -2.03
N GLU A 54 4.80 -8.48 -1.10
CA GLU A 54 3.36 -8.52 -1.37
C GLU A 54 2.79 -7.10 -1.54
N ALA A 55 3.28 -6.16 -0.72
CA ALA A 55 2.96 -4.75 -0.86
C ALA A 55 3.33 -4.21 -2.25
N MET A 56 4.53 -4.52 -2.74
CA MET A 56 5.00 -4.09 -4.06
C MET A 56 4.25 -4.78 -5.21
N HIS A 57 3.76 -6.01 -5.01
CA HIS A 57 2.90 -6.65 -5.99
C HIS A 57 1.59 -5.89 -6.19
N ILE A 58 0.93 -5.49 -5.09
CA ILE A 58 -0.30 -4.67 -5.13
C ILE A 58 -0.02 -3.29 -5.72
N TYR A 59 1.13 -2.69 -5.39
CA TYR A 59 1.57 -1.41 -5.97
C TYR A 59 1.73 -1.49 -7.50
N ASP A 60 2.39 -2.53 -8.01
CA ASP A 60 2.57 -2.72 -9.45
C ASP A 60 1.23 -2.93 -10.17
N GLU A 61 0.27 -3.61 -9.53
CA GLU A 61 -1.11 -3.73 -10.03
C GLU A 61 -1.83 -2.36 -10.08
N MET A 62 -1.65 -1.52 -9.06
CA MET A 62 -2.18 -0.15 -9.05
C MET A 62 -1.65 0.66 -10.24
N ARG A 63 -0.35 0.56 -10.55
CA ARG A 63 0.28 1.27 -11.68
C ARG A 63 -0.20 0.80 -13.05
N ARG A 64 -0.61 -0.47 -13.15
CA ARG A 64 -1.15 -1.06 -14.39
C ARG A 64 -2.66 -0.85 -14.53
N SER A 65 -3.32 -0.35 -13.49
CA SER A 65 -4.73 -0.02 -13.54
C SER A 65 -5.00 1.02 -14.64
N PRO A 66 -6.10 0.90 -15.40
CA PRO A 66 -6.49 1.91 -16.38
C PRO A 66 -6.83 3.26 -15.72
N ASP A 67 -7.15 3.27 -14.44
CA ASP A 67 -7.45 4.49 -13.68
C ASP A 67 -6.16 5.18 -13.22
N PRO A 68 -5.97 6.48 -13.54
CA PRO A 68 -4.80 7.23 -13.13
C PRO A 68 -4.56 7.16 -11.61
N PRO A 69 -3.32 6.93 -11.17
CA PRO A 69 -3.01 6.90 -9.75
C PRO A 69 -3.37 8.23 -9.07
N MET A 70 -3.78 8.19 -7.79
CA MET A 70 -3.99 9.40 -7.00
C MET A 70 -2.77 9.71 -6.12
N SER A 71 -2.53 10.99 -5.80
CA SER A 71 -1.38 11.40 -4.98
C SER A 71 -1.46 10.92 -3.52
N LEU A 72 -2.66 10.73 -2.96
CA LEU A 72 -2.85 10.35 -1.56
C LEU A 72 -2.36 8.91 -1.25
N PRO A 73 -2.70 7.86 -2.03
CA PRO A 73 -2.14 6.53 -1.86
C PRO A 73 -0.61 6.50 -1.76
N TYR A 74 0.10 7.27 -2.60
CA TYR A 74 1.57 7.32 -2.55
C TYR A 74 2.09 7.83 -1.20
N ARG A 75 1.44 8.82 -0.58
CA ARG A 75 1.85 9.32 0.75
C ARG A 75 1.78 8.22 1.80
N VAL A 76 0.73 7.40 1.75
CA VAL A 76 0.55 6.26 2.67
C VAL A 76 1.64 5.21 2.44
N MET A 77 1.92 4.90 1.17
CA MET A 77 2.94 3.94 0.76
C MET A 77 4.34 4.42 1.18
N LEU A 78 4.71 5.66 0.89
CA LEU A 78 6.00 6.25 1.26
C LEU A 78 6.22 6.29 2.78
N LYS A 79 5.15 6.49 3.56
CA LYS A 79 5.22 6.35 5.03
C LYS A 79 5.45 4.90 5.43
N GLY A 80 4.76 3.93 4.82
CA GLY A 80 4.94 2.50 5.12
C GLY A 80 6.30 1.94 4.68
N LEU A 81 6.93 2.57 3.69
CA LEU A 81 8.21 2.17 3.12
C LEU A 81 9.42 2.78 3.84
N LEU A 82 9.23 3.50 4.95
CA LEU A 82 10.34 4.02 5.77
C LEU A 82 11.38 2.93 6.13
N PRO A 83 11.02 1.68 6.47
CA PRO A 83 11.98 0.59 6.70
C PRO A 83 12.68 0.05 5.45
N TYR A 84 12.21 0.42 4.27
CA TYR A 84 12.56 -0.19 2.98
C TYR A 84 13.05 0.90 2.00
N PRO A 85 14.22 1.51 2.24
CA PRO A 85 14.67 2.72 1.53
C PRO A 85 14.75 2.53 0.01
N GLU A 86 15.22 1.37 -0.47
CA GLU A 86 15.30 1.08 -1.91
C GLU A 86 13.92 1.07 -2.59
N LEU A 87 12.92 0.50 -1.92
CA LEU A 87 11.54 0.47 -2.42
C LEU A 87 10.89 1.85 -2.32
N ARG A 88 11.20 2.59 -1.25
CA ARG A 88 10.74 3.96 -1.03
C ARG A 88 11.22 4.90 -2.12
N GLU A 89 12.49 4.82 -2.48
CA GLU A 89 13.11 5.62 -3.54
C GLU A 89 12.44 5.32 -4.88
N LYS A 90 12.27 4.03 -5.24
CA LYS A 90 11.52 3.64 -6.45
C LYS A 90 10.12 4.24 -6.51
N VAL A 91 9.34 4.13 -5.43
CA VAL A 91 7.97 4.65 -5.37
C VAL A 91 7.94 6.18 -5.44
N LYS A 92 8.97 6.84 -4.90
CA LYS A 92 9.12 8.30 -4.96
C LYS A 92 9.45 8.77 -6.38
N ASP A 93 10.36 8.09 -7.07
CA ASP A 93 10.68 8.38 -8.47
C ASP A 93 9.46 8.18 -9.36
N ASP A 94 8.77 7.05 -9.20
CA ASP A 94 7.52 6.75 -9.90
C ASP A 94 6.45 7.83 -9.65
N PHE A 95 6.37 8.40 -8.44
CA PHE A 95 5.47 9.51 -8.16
C PHE A 95 5.86 10.78 -8.92
N LEU A 96 7.15 11.15 -8.91
CA LEU A 96 7.62 12.38 -9.54
C LEU A 96 7.46 12.33 -11.07
N GLU A 97 7.58 11.14 -11.67
CA GLU A 97 7.25 10.93 -13.09
C GLU A 97 5.76 11.21 -13.39
N LEU A 98 4.87 10.81 -12.49
CA LEU A 98 3.42 10.99 -12.65
C LEU A 98 2.94 12.39 -12.26
N PHE A 99 3.61 13.04 -11.30
CA PHE A 99 3.22 14.33 -10.73
C PHE A 99 4.40 15.30 -10.65
N PRO A 100 4.96 15.74 -11.79
CA PRO A 100 6.20 16.53 -11.82
C PRO A 100 6.10 17.88 -11.08
N ASP A 101 4.90 18.47 -11.04
CA ASP A 101 4.65 19.75 -10.38
C ASP A 101 4.25 19.62 -8.90
N THR A 102 4.20 18.40 -8.36
CA THR A 102 3.74 18.15 -6.98
C THR A 102 4.91 17.86 -6.05
N VAL A 103 5.01 18.63 -4.97
CA VAL A 103 5.91 18.30 -3.86
C VAL A 103 5.35 17.11 -3.10
N VAL A 104 6.05 15.96 -3.22
CA VAL A 104 5.79 14.77 -2.40
C VAL A 104 5.92 15.14 -0.93
N TYR A 105 4.93 14.76 -0.11
CA TYR A 105 5.13 14.74 1.33
C TYR A 105 6.10 13.60 1.65
N ASP A 106 7.34 13.98 1.97
CA ASP A 106 8.45 13.08 2.31
C ASP A 106 8.69 13.21 3.82
N PRO A 107 7.99 12.42 4.66
CA PRO A 107 8.19 12.46 6.09
C PRO A 107 9.64 12.06 6.41
N PRO A 108 10.36 12.82 7.24
CA PRO A 108 11.75 12.53 7.54
C PRO A 108 11.88 11.19 8.29
N GLU A 109 13.00 10.49 8.05
CA GLU A 109 13.23 9.10 8.46
C GLU A 109 13.18 8.89 9.98
N ASP A 110 13.49 9.94 10.73
CA ASP A 110 13.48 10.04 12.19
C ASP A 110 12.07 9.97 12.83
N LEU A 111 10.99 10.13 12.05
CA LEU A 111 9.62 9.89 12.53
C LEU A 111 9.31 8.39 12.74
N PHE A 112 10.13 7.48 12.19
CA PHE A 112 9.93 6.04 12.36
C PHE A 112 10.15 5.58 13.81
N ASP A 113 10.99 6.29 14.57
CA ASP A 113 11.38 5.93 15.94
C ASP A 113 10.28 6.15 16.99
N GLU A 114 9.24 6.96 16.70
CA GLU A 114 8.18 7.25 17.68
C GLU A 114 6.94 6.35 17.57
N GLU A 115 6.59 5.84 16.37
CA GLU A 115 5.40 4.98 16.18
C GLU A 115 5.65 3.52 16.55
N CYS A 116 6.85 2.96 16.32
CA CYS A 116 7.18 1.58 16.69
C CYS A 116 7.11 1.30 18.20
N ARG A 117 7.17 2.34 19.06
CA ARG A 117 7.04 2.19 20.52
C ARG A 117 5.61 2.06 21.01
N LYS A 118 4.60 2.36 20.18
CA LYS A 118 3.20 2.38 20.63
C LYS A 118 2.41 1.12 20.27
N GLU A 119 2.83 0.38 19.25
CA GLU A 119 2.15 -0.87 18.86
C GLU A 119 2.68 -2.12 19.57
N SER A 120 3.77 -2.02 20.34
CA SER A 120 4.32 -3.14 21.12
C SER A 120 3.68 -3.33 22.51
N ASP A 121 2.86 -2.37 22.96
CA ASP A 121 2.41 -2.30 24.36
C ASP A 121 0.94 -2.75 24.57
N ASP A 122 0.24 -3.14 23.49
CA ASP A 122 -1.19 -3.53 23.52
C ASP A 122 -1.46 -5.00 23.12
N ASP A 123 -0.51 -5.92 23.40
CA ASP A 123 -0.72 -7.39 23.37
C ASP A 123 -1.13 -7.96 24.75
#